data_AF-A0AB74CAC0-F1
#
_entry.id   AF-A0AB74CAC0-F1
#
_cell.length_a   1.000
_cell.length_b   1.000
_cell.length_c   1.000
_cell.angle_alpha   90.00
_cell.angle_beta   90.00
_cell.angle_gamma   90.00
#
_symmetry.space_group_name_H-M   'P 1'
#
loop_
_entity.id
_entity.type
_entity.pdbx_description
1 polymer ?
#
loop_
_entity_poly.entity_id
_entity_poly.type
_entity_poly.pdbx_seq_one_letter_code
_entity_poly.pdbx_strand_id
1 'polypeptide(L)'
;MGRWGWRLFEGDQDLDAACCLAESLGIHIGDWEHSMSSMVHQTDMLADEGIRAFYRTDEYKRELENEIVPYVRAKFDTDNFGDRLFAASCAKENEETCLPARYRTIILGALMMRAGARIRAEDLQHLRDLVPQVHCTSRFALPLGDDGFRSPGRAQFLAALDHYQAGVPRNYQEPSVDRLEVISDMAWSCAQDAVLPTIATGSASATIGRSTKPVVFALRSAGR
;
A
#
# COMPACT_ATOMS: atom_id res chain seq x y z
N MET A 1 5.51 -4.29 15.82
CA MET A 1 5.83 -4.74 14.45
C MET A 1 5.95 -3.49 13.60
N GLY A 2 7.01 -3.30 12.81
CA GLY A 2 7.18 -2.06 12.03
C GLY A 2 6.24 -2.00 10.83
N ARG A 3 5.92 -0.80 10.36
CA ARG A 3 5.03 -0.59 9.21
C ARG A 3 5.61 -1.16 7.93
N TRP A 4 4.76 -1.88 7.20
CA TRP A 4 5.05 -2.45 5.88
C TRP A 4 4.39 -1.57 4.80
N GLY A 5 4.89 -1.66 3.56
CA GLY A 5 4.43 -0.82 2.45
C GLY A 5 5.24 0.47 2.25
N TRP A 6 5.47 0.82 0.98
CA TRP A 6 6.24 1.99 0.55
C TRP A 6 5.36 3.03 -0.15
N ARG A 7 4.25 2.60 -0.73
CA ARG A 7 3.27 3.43 -1.44
C ARG A 7 2.08 3.80 -0.55
N LEU A 8 1.32 4.82 -0.95
CA LEU A 8 0.06 5.14 -0.29
C LEU A 8 -0.90 3.95 -0.42
N PHE A 9 -1.59 3.66 0.68
CA PHE A 9 -2.58 2.58 0.80
C PHE A 9 -2.01 1.16 0.71
N GLU A 10 -0.69 1.01 0.75
CA GLU A 10 -0.03 -0.29 0.78
C GLU A 10 0.13 -0.80 2.20
N GLY A 11 0.33 0.09 3.18
CA GLY A 11 0.53 -0.29 4.59
C GLY A 11 -0.75 -0.39 5.40
N ASP A 12 -0.69 -1.16 6.49
CA ASP A 12 -1.74 -1.30 7.50
C ASP A 12 -2.25 0.04 8.04
N GLN A 13 -1.33 0.94 8.40
CA GLN A 13 -1.66 2.25 8.95
C GLN A 13 -2.51 3.11 7.99
N ASP A 14 -2.28 3.01 6.68
CA ASP A 14 -3.02 3.77 5.68
C ASP A 14 -4.45 3.24 5.56
N LEU A 15 -4.61 1.92 5.65
CA LEU A 15 -5.90 1.25 5.63
C LEU A 15 -6.69 1.54 6.90
N ASP A 16 -6.07 1.47 8.07
CA ASP A 16 -6.70 1.81 9.35
C ASP A 16 -7.16 3.28 9.35
N ALA A 17 -6.31 4.20 8.85
CA ALA A 17 -6.67 5.60 8.70
C ALA A 17 -7.86 5.80 7.74
N ALA A 18 -7.93 5.05 6.64
CA ALA A 18 -9.04 5.10 5.69
C ALA A 18 -10.34 4.51 6.26
N CYS A 19 -10.25 3.41 7.01
CA CYS A 19 -11.38 2.73 7.64
C CYS A 19 -12.02 3.58 8.74
N CYS A 20 -11.21 4.14 9.63
CA CYS A 20 -11.69 4.89 10.80
C CYS A 20 -11.84 6.40 10.54
N LEU A 21 -11.69 6.86 9.29
CA LEU A 21 -11.54 8.28 8.97
C LEU A 21 -12.65 9.16 9.54
N ALA A 22 -13.90 8.86 9.19
CA ALA A 22 -15.02 9.70 9.61
C ALA A 22 -15.34 9.58 11.10
N GLU A 23 -15.24 8.38 11.67
CA GLU A 23 -15.39 8.17 13.10
C GLU A 23 -14.37 8.98 13.90
N SER A 24 -13.09 8.96 13.48
CA SER A 24 -12.03 9.75 14.12
C SER A 24 -12.26 11.27 14.04
N LEU A 25 -13.07 11.72 13.08
CA LEU A 25 -13.47 13.11 12.92
C LEU A 25 -14.74 13.45 13.70
N GLY A 26 -15.42 12.45 14.27
CA GLY A 26 -16.72 12.61 14.95
C GLY A 26 -17.86 12.76 13.96
N ILE A 27 -17.69 12.30 12.72
CA ILE A 27 -18.70 12.35 11.66
C ILE A 27 -19.30 10.97 11.50
N HIS A 28 -20.60 10.86 11.80
CA HIS A 28 -21.35 9.65 11.55
C HIS A 28 -21.70 9.53 10.07
N ILE A 29 -21.06 8.58 9.40
CA ILE A 29 -21.50 8.12 8.10
C ILE A 29 -22.61 7.10 8.35
N GLY A 30 -23.77 7.27 7.70
CA GLY A 30 -24.82 6.25 7.73
C GLY A 30 -24.38 4.95 7.06
N ASP A 31 -25.30 4.01 6.90
CA ASP A 31 -25.01 2.72 6.25
C ASP A 31 -24.78 2.90 4.74
N TRP A 32 -23.55 3.27 4.39
CA TRP A 32 -23.11 3.31 2.99
C TRP A 32 -22.85 1.88 2.51
N GLU A 33 -23.34 1.58 1.31
CA GLU A 33 -23.11 0.30 0.64
C GLU A 33 -21.62 0.05 0.41
N HIS A 34 -20.89 1.11 0.01
CA HIS A 34 -19.44 1.10 -0.07
C HIS A 34 -18.84 2.22 0.78
N SER A 35 -17.93 1.83 1.66
CA SER A 35 -17.18 2.76 2.50
C SER A 35 -16.05 3.46 1.71
N MET A 36 -15.46 4.51 2.27
CA MET A 36 -14.29 5.16 1.66
C MET A 36 -13.10 4.20 1.51
N SER A 37 -12.90 3.32 2.50
CA SER A 37 -11.85 2.30 2.46
C SER A 37 -12.06 1.26 1.34
N SER A 38 -13.30 1.05 0.90
CA SER A 38 -13.63 0.12 -0.18
C SER A 38 -13.05 0.55 -1.54
N MET A 39 -12.71 1.83 -1.72
CA MET A 39 -12.04 2.33 -2.93
C MET A 39 -10.55 1.98 -3.01
N VAL A 40 -9.97 1.59 -1.88
CA VAL A 40 -8.55 1.28 -1.78
C VAL A 40 -8.31 -0.12 -2.32
N HIS A 41 -7.35 -0.22 -3.24
CA HIS A 41 -7.01 -1.49 -3.86
C HIS A 41 -6.28 -2.40 -2.86
N GLN A 42 -6.88 -3.52 -2.52
CA GLN A 42 -6.40 -4.43 -1.48
C GLN A 42 -5.44 -5.53 -1.99
N THR A 43 -4.94 -5.43 -3.22
CA THR A 43 -4.09 -6.48 -3.84
C THR A 43 -2.73 -6.66 -3.17
N ASP A 44 -2.24 -5.60 -2.53
CA ASP A 44 -0.93 -5.57 -1.89
C ASP A 44 -1.00 -5.89 -0.39
N MET A 45 -2.21 -6.14 0.14
CA MET A 45 -2.39 -6.62 1.52
C MET A 45 -1.60 -7.90 1.80
N LEU A 46 -1.09 -8.02 3.03
CA LEU A 46 -0.62 -9.29 3.62
C LEU A 46 -1.80 -10.23 3.93
N ALA A 47 -2.68 -10.42 2.94
CA ALA A 47 -3.80 -11.34 3.00
C ALA A 47 -3.38 -12.71 2.45
N ASP A 48 -4.19 -13.72 2.75
CA ASP A 48 -4.03 -15.07 2.21
C ASP A 48 -4.01 -15.06 0.66
N GLU A 49 -3.32 -16.03 0.06
CA GLU A 49 -3.15 -16.12 -1.38
C GLU A 49 -4.49 -16.16 -2.13
N GLY A 50 -5.52 -16.82 -1.58
CA GLY A 50 -6.86 -16.85 -2.16
C GLY A 50 -7.53 -15.47 -2.21
N ILE A 51 -7.35 -14.67 -1.15
CA ILE A 51 -7.89 -13.31 -1.06
C ILE A 51 -7.15 -12.38 -2.03
N ARG A 52 -5.82 -12.52 -2.14
CA ARG A 52 -5.02 -11.75 -3.10
C ARG A 52 -5.37 -12.10 -4.55
N ALA A 53 -5.69 -13.36 -4.84
CA ALA A 53 -6.14 -13.79 -6.15
C ALA A 53 -7.49 -13.14 -6.52
N PHE A 54 -8.44 -13.07 -5.58
CA PHE A 54 -9.72 -12.38 -5.77
C PHE A 54 -9.55 -10.91 -6.19
N TYR A 55 -8.72 -10.14 -5.47
CA TYR A 55 -8.49 -8.72 -5.79
C TYR A 55 -7.73 -8.48 -7.10
N ARG A 56 -7.13 -9.52 -7.68
CA ARG A 56 -6.47 -9.47 -8.99
C ARG A 56 -7.40 -9.82 -10.15
N THR A 57 -8.65 -10.20 -9.88
CA THR A 57 -9.61 -10.53 -10.93
C THR A 57 -10.02 -9.28 -11.73
N ASP A 58 -10.27 -9.46 -13.02
CA ASP A 58 -10.82 -8.41 -13.87
C ASP A 58 -12.23 -8.01 -13.44
N GLU A 59 -12.98 -8.94 -12.85
CA GLU A 59 -14.33 -8.72 -12.30
C GLU A 59 -14.28 -7.70 -11.17
N TYR A 60 -13.44 -7.93 -10.15
CA TYR A 60 -13.25 -6.98 -9.05
C TYR A 60 -12.74 -5.63 -9.55
N LYS A 61 -11.80 -5.62 -10.51
CA LYS A 61 -11.30 -4.37 -11.08
C LYS A 61 -12.42 -3.54 -11.72
N ARG A 62 -13.31 -4.19 -12.48
CA ARG A 62 -14.47 -3.53 -13.09
C ARG A 62 -15.48 -3.06 -12.06
N GLU A 63 -15.77 -3.85 -11.04
CA GLU A 63 -16.65 -3.45 -9.93
C GLU A 63 -16.09 -2.21 -9.22
N LEU A 64 -14.80 -2.22 -8.91
CA LEU A 64 -14.12 -1.10 -8.25
C LEU A 64 -14.18 0.18 -9.10
N GLU A 65 -13.87 0.08 -10.39
CA GLU A 65 -13.82 1.22 -11.31
C GLU A 65 -15.21 1.77 -11.67
N ASN A 66 -16.22 0.90 -11.83
CA ASN A 66 -17.52 1.28 -12.37
C ASN A 66 -18.63 1.41 -11.33
N GLU A 67 -18.50 0.79 -10.16
CA GLU A 67 -19.53 0.77 -9.12
C GLU A 67 -19.05 1.47 -7.85
N ILE A 68 -17.98 0.97 -7.24
CA ILE A 68 -17.50 1.42 -5.91
C ILE A 68 -17.00 2.86 -5.95
N VAL A 69 -16.05 3.17 -6.85
CA VAL A 69 -15.44 4.51 -6.94
C VAL A 69 -16.49 5.57 -7.29
N PRO A 70 -17.36 5.39 -8.32
CA PRO A 70 -18.42 6.33 -8.62
C PRO A 70 -19.43 6.51 -7.48
N TYR A 71 -19.79 5.45 -6.76
CA TYR A 71 -20.67 5.52 -5.60
C TYR A 71 -20.11 6.44 -4.52
N VAL A 72 -18.86 6.22 -4.11
CA VAL A 72 -18.22 6.99 -3.05
C VAL A 72 -17.97 8.43 -3.48
N ARG A 73 -17.61 8.67 -4.75
CA ARG A 73 -17.53 10.03 -5.30
C ARG A 73 -18.85 10.78 -5.14
N ALA A 74 -19.96 10.18 -5.55
CA ALA A 74 -21.27 10.81 -5.45
C ALA A 74 -21.61 11.17 -4.01
N LYS A 75 -21.24 10.31 -3.04
CA LYS A 75 -21.39 10.61 -1.62
C LYS A 75 -20.52 11.77 -1.15
N PHE A 76 -19.27 11.88 -1.59
CA PHE A 76 -18.43 13.04 -1.29
C PHE A 76 -19.02 14.34 -1.84
N ASP A 77 -19.53 14.31 -3.07
CA ASP A 77 -20.07 15.49 -3.72
C ASP A 77 -21.47 15.88 -3.19
N THR A 78 -22.21 14.94 -2.59
CA THR A 78 -23.54 15.18 -1.99
C THR A 78 -23.45 16.11 -0.78
N ASP A 79 -24.25 17.18 -0.77
CA ASP A 79 -24.33 18.16 0.33
C ASP A 79 -22.96 18.68 0.78
N ASN A 80 -22.01 18.78 -0.16
CA ASN A 80 -20.61 19.13 0.09
C ASN A 80 -20.01 18.33 1.26
N PHE A 81 -20.33 17.04 1.36
CA PHE A 81 -19.85 16.16 2.43
C PHE A 81 -18.33 16.10 2.46
N GLY A 82 -17.68 15.99 1.30
CA GLY A 82 -16.22 16.02 1.17
C GLY A 82 -15.60 17.27 1.77
N ASP A 83 -16.14 18.46 1.43
CA ASP A 83 -15.67 19.75 1.97
C ASP A 83 -15.82 19.80 3.50
N ARG A 84 -16.94 19.30 4.05
CA ARG A 84 -17.16 19.23 5.51
C ARG A 84 -16.19 18.28 6.20
N LEU A 85 -15.93 17.13 5.59
CA LEU A 85 -14.98 16.14 6.09
C LEU A 85 -13.56 16.71 6.09
N PHE A 86 -13.18 17.44 5.03
CA PHE A 86 -11.89 18.09 4.90
C PHE A 86 -11.70 19.18 5.96
N ALA A 87 -12.68 20.06 6.11
CA ALA A 87 -12.66 21.11 7.14
C ALA A 87 -12.55 20.53 8.55
N ALA A 88 -13.28 19.44 8.84
CA ALA A 88 -13.19 18.73 10.12
C ALA A 88 -11.80 18.12 10.34
N SER A 89 -11.16 17.59 9.29
CA SER A 89 -9.80 17.08 9.37
C SER A 89 -8.82 18.19 9.70
N CYS A 90 -8.88 19.31 8.97
CA CYS A 90 -8.03 20.48 9.19
C CYS A 90 -8.13 21.02 10.62
N ALA A 91 -9.35 21.12 11.16
CA ALA A 91 -9.59 21.59 12.52
C ALA A 91 -8.90 20.72 13.60
N LYS A 92 -8.64 19.45 13.28
CA LYS A 92 -8.10 18.45 14.21
C LYS A 92 -6.65 18.06 13.91
N GLU A 93 -5.94 18.77 13.02
CA GLU A 93 -4.57 18.41 12.59
C GLU A 93 -3.50 18.50 13.68
N ASN A 94 -3.79 19.24 14.75
CA ASN A 94 -2.89 19.39 15.90
C ASN A 94 -3.34 18.56 17.11
N GLU A 95 -4.37 17.72 16.98
CA GLU A 95 -4.78 16.80 18.04
C GLU A 95 -3.82 15.60 18.08
N GLU A 96 -3.30 15.27 19.27
CA GLU A 96 -2.59 14.02 19.47
C GLU A 96 -3.59 12.86 19.50
N THR A 97 -3.54 12.01 18.49
CA THR A 97 -4.33 10.77 18.42
C THR A 97 -3.42 9.57 18.17
N CYS A 98 -3.98 8.36 18.21
CA CYS A 98 -3.23 7.13 17.95
C CYS A 98 -2.63 7.09 16.52
N LEU A 99 -3.18 7.88 15.59
CA LEU A 99 -2.63 8.11 14.26
C LEU A 99 -2.16 9.58 14.13
N PRO A 100 -1.08 9.88 13.40
CA PRO A 100 -0.66 11.25 13.17
C PRO A 100 -1.77 12.05 12.47
N ALA A 101 -2.31 13.07 13.14
CA ALA A 101 -3.51 13.77 12.69
C ALA A 101 -3.31 14.49 11.34
N ARG A 102 -2.10 15.00 11.07
CA ARG A 102 -1.71 15.57 9.76
C ARG A 102 -1.71 14.50 8.66
N TYR A 103 -1.21 13.31 8.98
CA TYR A 103 -1.21 12.20 8.02
C TYR A 103 -2.63 11.74 7.69
N ARG A 104 -3.56 11.80 8.64
CA ARG A 104 -4.98 11.56 8.38
C ARG A 104 -5.55 12.54 7.33
N THR A 105 -5.22 13.83 7.38
CA THR A 105 -5.65 14.77 6.32
C THR A 105 -5.05 14.40 4.96
N ILE A 106 -3.79 13.94 4.92
CA ILE A 106 -3.17 13.42 3.69
C ILE A 106 -3.95 12.21 3.14
N ILE A 107 -4.31 11.25 3.99
CA ILE A 107 -5.12 10.08 3.61
C ILE A 107 -6.50 10.50 3.10
N LEU A 108 -7.17 11.45 3.75
CA LEU A 108 -8.44 12.01 3.26
C LEU A 108 -8.27 12.61 1.86
N GLY A 109 -7.27 13.48 1.66
CA GLY A 109 -6.98 14.05 0.35
C GLY A 109 -6.72 12.98 -0.71
N ALA A 110 -5.97 11.94 -0.35
CA ALA A 110 -5.69 10.81 -1.24
C ALA A 110 -6.96 10.04 -1.63
N LEU A 111 -7.87 9.81 -0.68
CA LEU A 111 -9.17 9.17 -0.92
C LEU A 111 -10.09 10.02 -1.80
N MET A 112 -10.14 11.33 -1.57
CA MET A 112 -10.92 12.25 -2.41
C MET A 112 -10.38 12.28 -3.85
N MET A 113 -9.05 12.31 -4.03
CA MET A 113 -8.42 12.18 -5.35
C MET A 113 -8.67 10.79 -5.98
N ARG A 114 -8.66 9.71 -5.20
CA ARG A 114 -9.01 8.36 -5.66
C ARG A 114 -10.44 8.31 -6.17
N ALA A 115 -11.38 8.94 -5.47
CA ALA A 115 -12.76 9.06 -5.91
C ALA A 115 -12.92 9.97 -7.14
N GLY A 116 -11.98 10.89 -7.38
CA GLY A 116 -12.18 12.02 -8.29
C GLY A 116 -13.25 13.00 -7.75
N ALA A 117 -13.44 13.04 -6.43
CA ALA A 117 -14.37 13.98 -5.78
C ALA A 117 -13.90 15.42 -5.99
N ARG A 118 -14.82 16.39 -5.87
CA ARG A 118 -14.44 17.82 -5.92
C ARG A 118 -13.62 18.17 -4.67
N ILE A 119 -12.46 18.79 -4.88
CA ILE A 119 -11.61 19.36 -3.83
C ILE A 119 -11.44 20.84 -4.13
N ARG A 120 -11.61 21.71 -3.13
CA ARG A 120 -11.45 23.16 -3.32
C ARG A 120 -9.98 23.49 -3.55
N ALA A 121 -9.73 24.58 -4.29
CA ALA A 121 -8.37 25.01 -4.58
C ALA A 121 -7.56 25.33 -3.31
N GLU A 122 -8.22 25.91 -2.30
CA GLU A 122 -7.62 26.17 -0.98
C GLU A 122 -7.23 24.88 -0.24
N ASP A 123 -8.08 23.85 -0.30
CA ASP A 123 -7.83 22.55 0.33
C ASP A 123 -6.67 21.81 -0.37
N LEU A 124 -6.59 21.90 -1.71
CA LEU A 124 -5.44 21.38 -2.46
C LEU A 124 -4.13 22.10 -2.09
N GLN A 125 -4.18 23.42 -1.90
CA GLN A 125 -3.00 24.17 -1.46
C GLN A 125 -2.62 23.78 -0.04
N HIS A 126 -3.59 23.63 0.85
CA HIS A 126 -3.36 23.15 2.21
C HIS A 126 -2.66 21.78 2.22
N LEU A 127 -3.10 20.83 1.37
CA LEU A 127 -2.41 19.54 1.23
C LEU A 127 -0.96 19.69 0.77
N ARG A 128 -0.66 20.60 -0.16
CA ARG A 128 0.72 20.87 -0.60
C ARG A 128 1.57 21.43 0.52
N ASP A 129 1.01 22.32 1.33
CA ASP A 129 1.69 22.96 2.45
C ASP A 129 1.87 22.00 3.64
N LEU A 130 0.97 21.02 3.79
CA LEU A 130 0.99 20.01 4.85
C LEU A 130 2.04 18.92 4.61
N VAL A 131 2.22 18.48 3.35
CA VAL A 131 3.18 17.42 2.97
C VAL A 131 4.59 17.63 3.53
N PRO A 132 5.24 18.80 3.43
CA PRO A 132 6.59 19.00 3.99
C PRO A 132 6.63 18.97 5.53
N GLN A 133 5.49 19.10 6.21
CA GLN A 133 5.41 19.12 7.68
C GLN A 133 5.26 17.72 8.30
N VAL A 134 4.94 16.71 7.49
CA VAL A 134 4.85 15.31 7.93
C VAL A 134 6.22 14.65 7.77
N HIS A 135 6.74 14.06 8.85
CA HIS A 135 8.04 13.41 8.78
C HIS A 135 8.00 12.26 7.77
N CYS A 136 8.96 12.28 6.84
CA CYS A 136 9.08 11.26 5.82
C CYS A 136 10.31 10.42 6.10
N THR A 137 10.12 9.12 6.29
CA THR A 137 11.22 8.20 6.56
C THR A 137 11.50 7.34 5.33
N SER A 138 12.74 7.31 4.86
CA SER A 138 13.20 6.49 3.72
C SER A 138 13.62 5.07 4.12
N ARG A 139 13.57 4.75 5.42
CA ARG A 139 14.00 3.49 6.02
C ARG A 139 12.90 2.93 6.91
N PHE A 140 13.11 1.70 7.39
CA PHE A 140 12.29 1.12 8.44
C PHE A 140 12.20 2.06 9.65
N ALA A 141 10.98 2.40 10.06
CA ALA A 141 10.71 3.15 11.29
C ALA A 141 10.07 2.22 12.34
N LEU A 142 10.43 2.44 13.60
CA LEU A 142 9.71 1.81 14.70
C LEU A 142 8.32 2.45 14.83
N PRO A 143 7.29 1.69 15.23
CA PRO A 143 5.90 2.16 15.26
C PRO A 143 5.65 3.45 16.06
N LEU A 144 6.47 3.69 17.08
CA LEU A 144 6.34 4.84 17.99
C LEU A 144 6.87 6.17 17.40
N GLY A 145 7.47 6.15 16.21
CA GLY A 145 7.98 7.35 15.54
C GLY A 145 7.71 7.35 14.03
N ASP A 146 6.69 6.62 13.58
CA ASP A 146 6.29 6.58 12.18
C ASP A 146 5.12 7.55 11.94
N ASP A 147 5.45 8.71 11.38
CA ASP A 147 4.46 9.74 11.01
C ASP A 147 3.67 9.38 9.74
N GLY A 148 3.87 8.18 9.19
CA GLY A 148 3.03 7.61 8.13
C GLY A 148 3.52 7.87 6.71
N PHE A 149 4.46 8.78 6.45
CA PHE A 149 4.91 9.02 5.07
C PHE A 149 6.24 8.33 4.72
N ARG A 150 6.22 7.46 3.70
CA ARG A 150 7.45 6.91 3.08
C ARG A 150 7.81 7.70 1.84
N SER A 151 9.09 7.73 1.48
CA SER A 151 9.55 8.53 0.32
C SER A 151 8.81 8.19 -0.98
N PRO A 152 8.56 6.91 -1.32
CA PRO A 152 7.80 6.58 -2.53
C PRO A 152 6.32 7.00 -2.45
N GLY A 153 5.64 6.78 -1.33
CA GLY A 153 4.27 7.24 -1.10
C GLY A 153 4.15 8.77 -1.14
N ARG A 154 5.17 9.49 -0.67
CA ARG A 154 5.26 10.95 -0.77
C ARG A 154 5.30 11.44 -2.20
N ALA A 155 6.23 10.89 -2.99
CA ALA A 155 6.34 11.24 -4.41
C ALA A 155 5.03 10.93 -5.15
N GLN A 156 4.43 9.78 -4.85
CA GLN A 156 3.15 9.38 -5.42
C GLN A 156 2.00 10.35 -5.08
N PHE A 157 1.92 10.80 -3.83
CA PHE A 157 0.90 11.78 -3.41
C PHE A 157 1.09 13.14 -4.07
N LEU A 158 2.34 13.63 -4.14
CA LEU A 158 2.65 14.89 -4.79
C LEU A 158 2.31 14.84 -6.29
N ALA A 159 2.67 13.75 -6.97
CA ALA A 159 2.27 13.53 -8.35
C ALA A 159 0.73 13.48 -8.51
N ALA A 160 0.01 12.89 -7.54
CA ALA A 160 -1.44 12.91 -7.55
C ALA A 160 -2.01 14.32 -7.39
N LEU A 161 -1.44 15.16 -6.52
CA LEU A 161 -1.84 16.56 -6.34
C LEU A 161 -1.58 17.41 -7.59
N ASP A 162 -0.45 17.21 -8.26
CA ASP A 162 -0.05 18.00 -9.43
C ASP A 162 -0.87 17.65 -10.67
N HIS A 163 -1.33 16.40 -10.77
CA HIS A 163 -2.18 15.92 -11.87
C HIS A 163 -3.66 15.80 -11.50
N TYR A 164 -4.08 16.31 -10.33
CA TYR A 164 -5.46 16.21 -9.90
C TYR A 164 -6.41 16.93 -10.86
N GLN A 165 -7.48 16.23 -11.24
CA GLN A 165 -8.58 16.78 -12.01
C GLN A 165 -9.90 16.35 -11.37
N ALA A 166 -10.75 17.33 -11.07
CA ALA A 166 -12.06 17.07 -10.52
C ALA A 166 -12.85 16.16 -11.48
N GLY A 167 -13.35 15.06 -10.94
CA GLY A 167 -14.11 14.07 -11.66
C GLY A 167 -13.33 12.99 -12.41
N VAL A 168 -12.00 13.01 -12.33
CA VAL A 168 -11.14 11.94 -12.85
C VAL A 168 -10.57 11.16 -11.67
N PRO A 169 -11.02 9.92 -11.41
CA PRO A 169 -10.46 9.07 -10.37
C PRO A 169 -8.96 8.83 -10.53
N ARG A 170 -8.19 8.95 -9.44
CA ARG A 170 -6.75 8.65 -9.46
C ARG A 170 -6.48 7.17 -9.13
N ASN A 171 -5.56 6.55 -9.86
CA ASN A 171 -5.04 5.22 -9.53
C ASN A 171 -3.71 5.30 -8.77
N TYR A 172 -3.68 4.78 -7.55
CA TYR A 172 -2.48 4.68 -6.70
C TYR A 172 -1.73 3.35 -6.88
N GLN A 173 -2.19 2.46 -7.76
CA GLN A 173 -1.41 1.26 -8.13
C GLN A 173 -0.46 1.50 -9.29
N GLU A 174 -0.75 2.51 -10.12
CA GLU A 174 0.10 2.85 -11.25
C GLU A 174 1.44 3.41 -10.74
N PRO A 175 2.57 3.00 -11.35
CA PRO A 175 3.85 3.64 -11.07
C PRO A 175 3.73 5.14 -11.37
N SER A 176 4.04 6.01 -10.39
CA SER A 176 4.28 7.42 -10.70
C SER A 176 5.44 7.52 -11.68
N VAL A 177 5.40 8.49 -12.59
CA VAL A 177 6.32 8.61 -13.74
C VAL A 177 7.81 8.64 -13.31
N ASP A 178 8.09 9.00 -12.06
CA ASP A 178 9.43 8.96 -11.44
C ASP A 178 10.01 7.54 -11.23
N ARG A 179 9.22 6.49 -11.47
CA ARG A 179 9.70 5.10 -11.39
C ARG A 179 10.63 4.71 -12.54
N LEU A 180 10.68 5.46 -13.65
CA LEU A 180 11.61 5.13 -14.72
C LEU A 180 13.08 5.42 -14.35
N GLU A 181 13.34 6.37 -13.46
CA GLU A 181 14.71 6.65 -13.01
C GLU A 181 15.09 5.86 -11.75
N VAL A 182 14.16 5.65 -10.80
CA VAL A 182 14.48 4.96 -9.53
C VAL A 182 14.51 3.43 -9.66
N ILE A 183 13.76 2.83 -10.59
CA ILE A 183 13.85 1.37 -10.84
C ILE A 183 15.15 1.00 -11.55
N SER A 184 15.74 1.92 -12.33
CA SER A 184 17.03 1.68 -13.00
C SER A 184 18.17 1.44 -11.98
N ASP A 185 18.12 2.07 -10.81
CA ASP A 185 19.17 1.95 -9.80
C ASP A 185 18.94 0.84 -8.76
N MET A 186 17.72 0.28 -8.65
CA MET A 186 17.43 -0.82 -7.73
C MET A 186 17.51 -2.21 -8.38
N ALA A 187 17.50 -2.30 -9.70
CA ALA A 187 17.48 -3.56 -10.44
C ALA A 187 18.88 -4.02 -10.89
N TRP A 188 19.84 -4.21 -9.97
CA TRP A 188 20.98 -5.12 -10.25
C TRP A 188 21.75 -5.67 -9.03
N SER A 189 21.60 -5.14 -7.81
CA SER A 189 22.50 -5.57 -6.70
C SER A 189 21.95 -6.60 -5.71
N CYS A 190 20.68 -6.98 -5.75
CA CYS A 190 20.10 -7.93 -4.76
C CYS A 190 19.77 -9.33 -5.29
N ALA A 191 20.28 -9.72 -6.47
CA ALA A 191 19.99 -11.03 -7.07
C ALA A 191 21.18 -12.00 -7.15
N GLN A 192 22.33 -11.74 -6.51
CA GLN A 192 23.48 -12.67 -6.58
C GLN A 192 24.08 -13.16 -5.25
N ASP A 193 23.74 -12.60 -4.09
CA ASP A 193 24.33 -13.07 -2.83
C ASP A 193 23.37 -13.93 -1.99
N ALA A 194 23.04 -15.08 -2.54
CA ALA A 194 22.56 -16.23 -1.75
C ALA A 194 23.35 -17.48 -2.16
N VAL A 195 24.69 -17.40 -2.09
CA VAL A 195 25.56 -18.58 -2.07
C VAL A 195 25.67 -19.05 -0.63
N LEU A 196 25.07 -20.21 -0.36
CA LEU A 196 25.21 -20.97 0.89
C LEU A 196 26.69 -21.15 1.27
N PRO A 197 27.09 -21.00 2.55
CA PRO A 197 28.42 -21.35 2.98
C PRO A 197 28.58 -22.88 3.02
N THR A 198 29.18 -23.45 1.97
CA THR A 198 29.70 -24.82 2.01
C THR A 198 30.94 -24.85 2.89
N ILE A 199 30.83 -25.49 4.05
CA ILE A 199 31.96 -25.85 4.90
C ILE A 199 32.83 -26.86 4.16
N ALA A 200 34.12 -26.53 4.06
CA ALA A 200 35.15 -27.32 3.44
C ALA A 200 35.53 -28.56 4.26
N THR A 201 35.71 -29.69 3.58
CA THR A 201 36.58 -30.78 4.02
C THR A 201 37.40 -31.32 2.85
N GLY A 202 38.69 -30.99 2.88
CA GLY A 202 39.82 -31.90 2.67
C GLY A 202 39.83 -32.79 1.43
N SER A 203 40.68 -32.42 0.48
CA SER A 203 41.18 -33.24 -0.62
C SER A 203 41.82 -34.57 -0.18
N ALA A 204 41.59 -35.65 -0.93
CA ALA A 204 42.64 -36.56 -1.41
C ALA A 204 42.13 -37.55 -2.47
N SER A 205 42.65 -37.38 -3.69
CA SER A 205 43.09 -38.37 -4.70
C SER A 205 42.71 -39.86 -4.53
N ALA A 206 42.08 -40.45 -5.56
CA ALA A 206 42.57 -41.66 -6.26
C ALA A 206 41.58 -42.18 -7.33
N THR A 207 42.07 -42.14 -8.58
CA THR A 207 42.07 -43.19 -9.62
C THR A 207 40.85 -44.11 -9.86
N ILE A 208 40.41 -44.04 -11.10
CA ILE A 208 39.54 -44.94 -11.89
C ILE A 208 39.79 -46.44 -11.60
N GLY A 209 38.70 -47.17 -11.32
CA GLY A 209 38.70 -48.63 -11.21
C GLY A 209 37.35 -49.25 -11.58
N ARG A 210 37.27 -49.75 -12.81
CA ARG A 210 36.20 -50.60 -13.38
C ARG A 210 35.95 -51.82 -12.45
N SER A 211 34.70 -52.14 -12.11
CA SER A 211 34.31 -53.56 -11.95
C SER A 211 32.80 -53.79 -11.93
N THR A 212 32.46 -54.87 -12.62
CA THR A 212 31.15 -55.44 -12.96
C THR A 212 30.39 -56.04 -11.78
N LYS A 213 29.07 -55.82 -11.70
CA LYS A 213 27.97 -56.81 -11.80
C LYS A 213 26.70 -56.37 -11.04
N PRO A 214 25.50 -56.73 -11.54
CA PRO A 214 24.21 -56.40 -10.93
C PRO A 214 23.80 -57.46 -9.89
N VAL A 215 22.73 -57.21 -9.11
CA VAL A 215 21.88 -58.11 -8.28
C VAL A 215 21.46 -57.32 -7.02
N VAL A 216 20.24 -57.33 -6.44
CA VAL A 216 18.92 -57.94 -6.69
C VAL A 216 17.91 -57.17 -5.81
N PHE A 217 16.65 -57.19 -6.25
CA PHE A 217 15.43 -56.77 -5.57
C PHE A 217 15.21 -57.45 -4.19
N ALA A 218 14.76 -56.70 -3.18
CA ALA A 218 14.00 -57.28 -2.06
C ALA A 218 13.07 -56.25 -1.41
N LEU A 219 11.77 -56.37 -1.71
CA LEU A 219 10.69 -55.88 -0.83
C LEU A 219 10.79 -56.59 0.53
N ARG A 220 10.55 -55.86 1.62
CA ARG A 220 9.83 -56.42 2.76
C ARG A 220 9.11 -55.34 3.58
N SER A 221 7.81 -55.57 3.71
CA SER A 221 6.86 -54.95 4.63
C SER A 221 7.14 -55.29 6.09
N ALA A 222 6.78 -54.37 6.99
CA ALA A 222 6.19 -54.51 8.33
C ALA A 222 6.57 -53.25 9.11
N GLY A 223 5.65 -52.41 9.59
CA GLY A 223 4.54 -52.79 10.45
C GLY A 223 4.96 -52.59 11.90
N ARG A 224 4.51 -51.50 12.50
CA ARG A 224 4.08 -51.37 13.90
C ARG A 224 3.22 -50.12 14.03
#